data_AF-A0AAJ0HDU6-F1
#
_entry.id   AF-A0AAJ0HDU6-F1
#
_cell.length_a   1.000
_cell.length_b   1.000
_cell.length_c   1.000
_cell.angle_alpha   90.00
_cell.angle_beta   90.00
_cell.angle_gamma   90.00
#
_symmetry.space_group_name_H-M   'P 1'
#
loop_
_entity.id
_entity.type
_entity.pdbx_description
1 polymer ?
#
loop_
_entity_poly.entity_id
_entity_poly.type
_entity_poly.pdbx_seq_one_letter_code
_entity_poly.pdbx_strand_id
1 'polypeptide(L)'
;MHLTELNDRVALEEAAAYFLKFGLKNVVITLAETGAYFATSESIKGMMGAEKDVKVVDTAGAGDTFVGTYAVDYLQQKKEGESWGYNKGCQTGVSSFCQDD
;
A
#
# COMPACT_ATOMS: atom_id res chain seq x y z
N MET A 1 21.12 -6.24 -6.02
CA MET A 1 19.96 -6.29 -5.10
C MET A 1 19.47 -7.73 -5.12
N HIS A 2 19.79 -8.51 -4.09
CA HIS A 2 19.31 -9.88 -3.96
C HIS A 2 18.06 -9.78 -3.09
N LEU A 3 16.89 -9.60 -3.71
CA LEU A 3 15.62 -9.53 -3.00
C LEU A 3 15.22 -10.95 -2.57
N THR A 4 15.89 -11.47 -1.54
CA THR A 4 15.42 -12.67 -0.85
C THR A 4 14.22 -12.27 -0.02
N GLU A 5 13.02 -12.72 -0.43
CA GLU A 5 11.74 -12.65 0.30
C GLU A 5 11.42 -11.28 0.97
N LEU A 6 10.41 -10.56 0.46
CA LEU A 6 9.93 -9.27 1.00
C LEU A 6 9.17 -9.42 2.34
N ASN A 7 9.69 -10.22 3.25
CA ASN A 7 9.08 -10.54 4.55
C ASN A 7 9.85 -9.86 5.70
N ASP A 8 11.01 -9.25 5.40
CA ASP A 8 11.77 -8.43 6.33
C ASP A 8 11.50 -6.94 6.08
N ARG A 9 11.20 -6.21 7.16
CA ARG A 9 11.04 -4.76 7.13
C ARG A 9 12.28 -4.06 6.54
N VAL A 10 13.48 -4.57 6.78
CA VAL A 10 14.71 -4.02 6.20
C VAL A 10 14.68 -4.13 4.67
N ALA A 11 14.28 -5.28 4.13
CA ALA A 11 14.15 -5.47 2.69
C ALA A 11 13.08 -4.56 2.06
N LEU A 12 11.96 -4.34 2.76
CA LEU A 12 10.90 -3.41 2.33
C LEU A 12 11.40 -1.96 2.29
N GLU A 13 12.15 -1.55 3.33
CA GLU A 13 12.75 -0.21 3.40
C GLU A 13 13.79 0.00 2.29
N GLU A 14 14.64 -0.99 2.01
CA GLU A 14 15.61 -0.94 0.91
C GLU A 14 14.94 -0.89 -0.46
N ALA A 15 13.90 -1.70 -0.67
CA ALA A 15 13.13 -1.69 -1.91
C ALA A 15 12.44 -0.34 -2.14
N ALA A 16 11.80 0.22 -1.12
CA ALA A 16 11.17 1.51 -1.25
C ALA A 16 12.19 2.63 -1.47
N ALA A 17 13.32 2.61 -0.75
CA ALA A 17 14.41 3.58 -0.92
C ALA A 17 15.00 3.54 -2.35
N TYR A 18 15.12 2.36 -2.94
CA TYR A 18 15.56 2.19 -4.32
C TYR A 18 14.65 2.97 -5.29
N PHE A 19 13.33 2.83 -5.16
CA PHE A 19 12.35 3.51 -6.01
C PHE A 19 12.28 5.02 -5.76
N LEU A 20 12.32 5.45 -4.49
CA LEU A 20 12.34 6.87 -4.13
C LEU A 20 13.57 7.59 -4.70
N LYS A 21 14.72 6.91 -4.80
CA LYS A 21 15.94 7.45 -5.43
C LYS A 21 15.74 7.83 -6.90
N PHE A 22 14.78 7.22 -7.61
CA PHE A 22 14.46 7.57 -9.00
C PHE A 22 13.48 8.74 -9.12
N GLY A 23 13.14 9.42 -8.02
CA GLY A 23 12.26 10.60 -8.02
C GLY A 23 10.78 10.28 -7.84
N LEU A 24 10.43 9.02 -7.56
CA LEU A 24 9.09 8.67 -7.12
C LEU A 24 8.81 9.33 -5.76
N LYS A 25 7.63 9.95 -5.64
CA LYS A 25 7.23 10.64 -4.40
C LYS A 25 6.63 9.68 -3.37
N ASN A 26 6.01 8.61 -3.87
CA ASN A 26 5.25 7.64 -3.08
C ASN A 26 5.54 6.24 -3.61
N VAL A 27 5.80 5.31 -2.70
CA VAL A 27 5.98 3.89 -2.99
C VAL A 27 5.07 3.12 -2.05
N VAL A 28 4.30 2.18 -2.61
CA VAL A 28 3.48 1.23 -1.87
C VAL A 28 3.86 -0.17 -2.33
N ILE A 29 4.11 -1.07 -1.37
CA ILE A 29 4.46 -2.47 -1.60
C ILE A 29 3.35 -3.31 -0.97
N THR A 30 2.58 -4.01 -1.78
CA THR A 30 1.52 -4.91 -1.29
C THR A 30 2.13 -6.22 -0.79
N LEU A 31 1.62 -6.71 0.34
CA LEU A 31 2.10 -7.88 1.07
C LEU A 31 0.98 -8.90 1.30
N ALA A 32 0.01 -8.92 0.39
CA ALA A 32 -1.16 -9.80 0.41
C ALA A 32 -1.83 -9.84 1.80
N GLU A 33 -1.92 -11.01 2.43
CA GLU A 33 -2.50 -11.26 3.76
C GLU A 33 -1.80 -10.51 4.90
N THR A 34 -0.59 -9.98 4.70
CA THR A 34 0.09 -9.14 5.69
C THR A 34 -0.34 -7.67 5.59
N GLY A 35 -0.90 -7.25 4.44
CA GLY A 35 -1.36 -5.89 4.17
C GLY A 35 -0.45 -5.16 3.18
N ALA A 36 0.08 -4.00 3.54
CA ALA A 36 0.96 -3.22 2.67
C ALA A 36 1.98 -2.38 3.45
N TYR A 37 3.15 -2.19 2.86
CA TYR A 37 4.13 -1.21 3.29
C TYR A 37 4.03 0.05 2.43
N PHE A 38 4.26 1.22 3.00
CA PHE A 38 4.38 2.46 2.23
C PHE A 38 5.57 3.31 2.70
N ALA A 39 6.13 4.09 1.77
CA ALA A 39 7.13 5.12 2.05
C ALA A 39 7.02 6.29 1.06
N THR A 40 7.42 7.48 1.52
CA THR A 40 7.34 8.73 0.75
C THR A 40 8.69 9.44 0.71
N SER A 41 8.85 10.35 -0.26
CA SER A 41 10.02 11.23 -0.34
C SER A 41 10.12 12.20 0.85
N GLU A 42 9.03 12.37 1.62
CA GLU A 42 8.96 13.19 2.84
C GLU A 42 9.38 12.40 4.09
N SER A 43 9.98 11.23 3.91
CA SER A 43 10.42 10.33 4.99
C SER A 43 9.28 9.77 5.85
N ILE A 44 8.04 9.84 5.37
CA ILE A 44 6.89 9.18 5.98
C ILE A 44 6.91 7.73 5.51
N LYS A 45 6.85 6.77 6.43
CA LYS A 45 6.81 5.34 6.12
C LYS A 45 6.04 4.55 7.17
N GLY A 46 5.52 3.39 6.80
CA GLY A 46 4.78 2.55 7.74
C GLY A 46 4.29 1.24 7.14
N MET A 47 3.72 0.43 8.03
CA MET A 47 3.02 -0.81 7.72
C MET A 47 1.53 -0.60 7.95
N MET A 48 0.73 -1.04 7.00
CA MET A 48 -0.72 -1.16 7.12
C MET A 48 -1.06 -2.65 7.16
N GLY A 49 -1.60 -3.13 8.28
CA GLY A 49 -2.01 -4.52 8.41
C GLY A 49 -3.27 -4.81 7.60
N ALA A 50 -3.35 -6.01 7.02
CA ALA A 50 -4.60 -6.52 6.47
C ALA A 50 -5.66 -6.74 7.56
N GLU A 51 -6.92 -6.74 7.17
CA GLU A 51 -8.01 -7.15 8.06
C GLU A 51 -7.81 -8.61 8.44
N LYS A 52 -8.08 -8.93 9.70
CA LYS A 52 -7.96 -10.31 10.20
C LYS A 52 -9.26 -11.07 9.95
N ASP A 53 -9.16 -12.40 9.90
CA ASP A 53 -10.30 -13.31 9.79
C ASP A 53 -11.12 -13.16 8.49
N VAL A 54 -10.47 -12.69 7.42
CA VAL A 54 -11.08 -12.62 6.08
C VAL A 54 -11.06 -13.99 5.43
N LYS A 55 -12.23 -14.42 4.94
CA LYS A 55 -12.33 -15.65 4.14
C LYS A 55 -11.90 -15.36 2.71
N VAL A 56 -10.69 -15.77 2.36
CA VAL A 56 -10.19 -15.65 0.98
C VAL A 56 -10.87 -16.72 0.12
N VAL A 57 -11.81 -16.31 -0.72
CA VAL A 57 -12.51 -17.19 -1.68
C VAL A 57 -11.82 -17.18 -3.04
N ASP A 58 -11.41 -16.00 -3.52
CA ASP A 58 -10.65 -15.79 -4.75
C ASP A 58 -9.69 -14.60 -4.56
N THR A 59 -8.51 -14.65 -5.17
CA THR A 59 -7.50 -13.57 -5.13
C THR A 59 -7.35 -12.86 -6.48
N ALA A 60 -8.07 -13.31 -7.51
CA ALA A 60 -8.10 -12.63 -8.80
C ALA A 60 -8.63 -11.19 -8.65
N GLY A 61 -7.90 -10.22 -9.22
CA GLY A 61 -8.30 -8.81 -9.18
C GLY A 61 -7.96 -8.06 -7.88
N ALA A 62 -7.50 -8.74 -6.82
CA ALA A 62 -7.14 -8.11 -5.55
C ALA A 62 -6.17 -6.92 -5.69
N GLY A 63 -5.15 -7.08 -6.54
CA GLY A 63 -4.20 -6.00 -6.84
C GLY A 63 -4.84 -4.83 -7.59
N ASP A 64 -5.73 -5.12 -8.55
CA ASP A 64 -6.45 -4.09 -9.31
C ASP A 64 -7.42 -3.31 -8.41
N THR A 65 -8.13 -4.00 -7.52
CA THR A 65 -9.03 -3.40 -6.51
C THR A 65 -8.25 -2.52 -5.54
N PHE A 66 -7.08 -2.96 -5.07
CA PHE A 66 -6.19 -2.14 -4.23
C PHE A 66 -5.81 -0.84 -4.94
N VAL A 67 -5.30 -0.94 -6.17
CA VAL A 67 -4.82 0.22 -6.94
C VAL A 67 -5.96 1.16 -7.28
N GLY A 68 -7.11 0.63 -7.70
CA GLY A 68 -8.31 1.40 -8.00
C GLY A 68 -8.82 2.18 -6.79
N THR A 69 -8.92 1.51 -5.64
CA THR A 69 -9.38 2.12 -4.38
C THR A 69 -8.40 3.20 -3.90
N TYR A 70 -7.10 2.91 -3.93
CA TYR A 70 -6.05 3.87 -3.59
C TYR A 70 -6.13 5.13 -4.48
N ALA A 71 -6.33 4.96 -5.78
CA ALA A 71 -6.43 6.08 -6.72
C ALA A 71 -7.69 6.93 -6.49
N VAL A 72 -8.83 6.31 -6.21
CA VAL A 72 -10.08 7.03 -5.91
C VAL A 72 -9.94 7.86 -4.63
N ASP A 73 -9.41 7.26 -3.56
CA ASP A 73 -9.19 7.96 -2.29
C ASP A 73 -8.20 9.12 -2.45
N TYR A 74 -7.14 8.94 -3.26
CA TYR A 74 -6.22 10.00 -3.67
C TYR A 74 -6.91 11.20 -4.33
N LEU A 75 -7.77 10.93 -5.30
CA LEU A 75 -8.49 12.00 -5.99
C LEU A 75 -9.48 12.71 -5.05
N GLN A 76 -10.13 11.98 -4.15
CA GLN A 76 -11.09 12.55 -3.21
C GLN A 76 -10.42 13.50 -2.21
N GLN A 77 -9.33 13.07 -1.56
CA GLN A 77 -8.59 13.91 -0.61
C GLN A 77 -8.04 15.18 -1.28
N LYS A 78 -7.53 15.04 -2.52
CA LYS A 78 -7.05 16.18 -3.31
C LYS A 78 -8.17 17.17 -3.64
N LYS A 79 -9.39 16.68 -3.90
CA LYS A 79 -10.56 17.52 -4.17
C LYS A 79 -11.03 18.28 -2.93
N GLU A 80 -10.93 17.64 -1.76
CA GLU A 80 -11.31 18.23 -0.46
C GLU A 80 -10.31 19.27 0.05
N GLY A 81 -9.17 19.44 -0.64
CA GLY A 81 -8.11 20.37 -0.24
C GLY A 81 -7.34 19.90 0.99
N GLU A 82 -7.51 18.64 1.40
CA GLU A 82 -6.78 18.04 2.49
C GLU A 82 -5.34 17.73 2.05
N SER A 83 -4.40 17.88 2.99
CA SER A 83 -3.06 17.31 2.80
C SER A 83 -3.19 15.79 2.66
N TRP A 84 -2.57 15.22 1.62
CA TRP A 84 -2.68 13.81 1.34
C TRP A 84 -2.27 12.94 2.54
N GLY A 85 -3.25 12.22 3.10
CA GLY A 85 -3.07 11.27 4.17
C GLY A 85 -2.59 9.94 3.61
N TYR A 86 -1.27 9.80 3.43
CA TYR A 86 -0.62 8.59 2.89
C TYR A 86 -1.10 7.30 3.58
N ASN A 87 -1.30 7.36 4.90
CA ASN A 87 -1.79 6.24 5.71
C ASN A 87 -3.23 5.88 5.35
N LYS A 88 -4.09 6.89 5.13
CA LYS A 88 -5.51 6.71 4.79
C LYS A 88 -5.66 6.03 3.43
N GLY A 89 -4.95 6.49 2.40
CA GLY A 89 -5.00 5.86 1.08
C GLY A 89 -4.51 4.41 1.09
N CYS A 90 -3.42 4.14 1.82
CA CYS A 90 -2.90 2.79 1.98
C CYS A 90 -3.88 1.90 2.78
N GLN A 91 -4.50 2.44 3.84
CA GLN A 91 -5.52 1.74 4.61
C GLN A 91 -6.74 1.37 3.77
N THR A 92 -7.31 2.34 3.03
CA THR A 92 -8.49 2.10 2.18
C THR A 92 -8.19 1.04 1.12
N GLY A 93 -6.99 1.08 0.53
CA GLY A 93 -6.52 0.05 -0.40
C GLY A 93 -6.43 -1.33 0.26
N VAL A 94 -5.82 -1.45 1.43
CA VAL A 94 -5.71 -2.72 2.16
C VAL A 94 -7.09 -3.27 2.56
N SER A 95 -8.00 -2.41 3.02
CA SER A 95 -9.36 -2.81 3.41
C SER A 95 -10.25 -3.18 2.23
N SER A 96 -9.93 -2.76 1.01
CA SER A 96 -10.70 -3.10 -0.20
C SER A 96 -10.61 -4.58 -0.61
N PHE A 97 -9.63 -5.31 -0.08
CA PHE A 97 -9.45 -6.75 -0.29
C PHE A 97 -10.53 -7.61 0.41
N CYS A 98 -11.22 -7.04 1.39
CA CYS A 98 -11.95 -7.81 2.42
C CYS A 98 -13.47 -7.84 2.20
N GLN A 99 -13.99 -7.38 1.06
CA GLN A 99 -15.43 -7.11 0.89
C GLN A 99 -16.17 -8.04 -0.07
N ASP A 100 -15.53 -9.06 -0.64
CA ASP A 100 -16.22 -9.99 -1.53
C ASP A 100 -16.74 -11.21 -0.76
N ASP A 101 -17.96 -11.08 -0.23
CA ASP A 101 -18.91 -12.18 0.04
C ASP A 101 -20.08 -12.13 -0.97
#